data_AF-A0A267G2B2-F1
#
_entry.id   AF-A0A267G2B2-F1
#
_cell.length_a   1.000
_cell.length_b   1.000
_cell.length_c   1.000
_cell.angle_alpha   90.00
_cell.angle_beta   90.00
_cell.angle_gamma   90.00
#
_symmetry.space_group_name_H-M   'P 1'
#
loop_
_entity.id
_entity.type
_entity.pdbx_description
1 polymer ?
#
loop_
_entity_poly.entity_id
_entity_poly.type
_entity_poly.pdbx_seq_one_letter_code
_entity_poly.pdbx_strand_id
1 'polypeptide(L)'
;MDKHAPNKVNRFVGLCILRRHTGLFTTFTLRNMVDQVCVQIEYELYSPSIVSIQLLKLERRLDDNLLYLMDAPHSHCTIPFDMVPEPYSRNDPVPVNRERVRLNPPPWMCKWHLHGYQGIDLEHLYSYLSDKDVAKAIEFSKAYKRYDLLDQYLNRVPVPDADYAFKDIFIQHQELLQHQQQQQQSSKNPK
;
A
#
# COMPACT_ATOMS: atom_id res chain seq x y z
N MET A 1 5.48 12.73 17.98
CA MET A 1 6.86 13.26 17.84
C MET A 1 7.82 12.27 18.46
N ASP A 2 8.92 11.95 17.78
CA ASP A 2 9.95 11.07 18.33
C ASP A 2 10.74 11.84 19.38
N LYS A 3 10.87 11.29 20.59
CA LYS A 3 11.60 11.94 21.69
C LYS A 3 13.12 11.86 21.51
N HIS A 4 13.60 10.92 20.69
CA HIS A 4 15.01 10.57 20.58
C HIS A 4 15.66 11.07 19.28
N ALA A 5 14.87 11.54 18.32
CA ALA A 5 15.38 12.13 17.09
C ALA A 5 15.98 13.53 17.32
N PRO A 6 17.07 13.91 16.63
CA PRO A 6 17.77 15.19 16.83
C PRO A 6 16.88 16.43 16.62
N ASN A 7 15.82 16.31 15.82
CA ASN A 7 14.81 17.37 15.60
C ASN A 7 13.40 16.96 16.05
N LYS A 8 13.27 15.89 16.83
CA LYS A 8 12.01 15.24 17.23
C LYS A 8 11.09 14.77 16.10
N VAL A 9 11.60 14.80 14.87
CA VAL A 9 10.94 14.43 13.63
C VAL A 9 11.87 13.50 12.86
N ASN A 10 11.32 12.39 12.39
CA ASN A 10 11.99 11.47 11.48
C ASN A 10 11.25 11.45 10.15
N ARG A 11 12.01 11.34 9.07
CA ARG A 11 11.49 11.11 7.72
C ARG A 11 11.93 9.73 7.27
N PHE A 12 10.98 8.94 6.77
CA PHE A 12 11.25 7.67 6.10
C PHE A 12 10.66 7.72 4.70
N VAL A 13 11.39 7.21 3.73
CA VAL A 13 10.96 7.06 2.35
C VAL A 13 10.99 5.57 2.03
N GLY A 14 9.95 5.06 1.37
CA GLY A 14 9.90 3.66 0.99
C GLY A 14 8.68 3.33 0.15
N LEU A 15 8.70 2.14 -0.43
CA LEU A 15 7.58 1.57 -1.17
C LEU A 15 6.53 1.05 -0.19
N CYS A 16 5.26 1.40 -0.40
CA CYS A 16 4.16 0.82 0.36
C CYS A 16 3.92 -0.62 -0.12
N ILE A 17 4.24 -1.60 0.73
CA ILE A 17 4.15 -3.02 0.39
C ILE A 17 2.91 -3.70 0.95
N LEU A 18 2.25 -3.09 1.94
CA LEU A 18 1.11 -3.68 2.61
C LEU A 18 0.24 -2.58 3.23
N ARG A 19 -1.08 -2.75 3.12
CA ARG A 19 -2.09 -1.97 3.85
C ARG A 19 -2.99 -2.96 4.58
N ARG A 20 -3.22 -2.75 5.87
CA ARG A 20 -4.04 -3.63 6.71
C ARG A 20 -5.09 -2.86 7.50
N HIS A 21 -6.06 -3.61 7.99
CA HIS A 21 -7.16 -3.14 8.83
C HIS A 21 -8.02 -2.06 8.15
N THR A 22 -9.02 -1.58 8.88
CA THR A 22 -9.98 -0.57 8.43
C THR A 22 -10.28 0.41 9.57
N GLY A 23 -10.86 1.56 9.24
CA GLY A 23 -11.18 2.60 10.22
C GLY A 23 -9.93 3.17 10.90
N LEU A 24 -10.04 3.54 12.18
CA LEU A 24 -8.97 4.20 12.94
C LEU A 24 -7.70 3.34 13.10
N PHE A 25 -7.81 2.02 12.96
CA PHE A 25 -6.69 1.08 13.09
C PHE A 25 -6.00 0.78 11.75
N THR A 26 -6.32 1.52 10.70
CA THR A 26 -5.71 1.32 9.37
C THR A 26 -4.19 1.50 9.47
N THR A 27 -3.44 0.49 9.05
CA THR A 27 -1.97 0.54 8.99
C THR A 27 -1.46 0.38 7.58
N PHE A 28 -0.25 0.88 7.34
CA PHE A 28 0.50 0.65 6.11
C PHE A 28 1.98 0.42 6.39
N THR A 29 2.60 -0.48 5.63
CA THR A 29 4.01 -0.83 5.80
C THR A 29 4.83 -0.28 4.64
N LEU A 30 5.81 0.56 4.97
CA LEU A 30 6.80 1.04 4.02
C LEU A 30 8.07 0.19 4.10
N ARG A 31 8.64 -0.19 2.95
CA ARG A 31 9.91 -0.92 2.84
C ARG A 31 10.92 -0.09 2.05
N ASN A 32 12.16 -0.04 2.52
CA ASN A 32 13.29 0.53 1.77
C ASN A 32 14.60 -0.17 2.12
N MET A 33 15.62 0.02 1.29
CA MET A 33 17.02 -0.26 1.60
C MET A 33 17.70 1.01 2.10
N VAL A 34 18.17 1.00 3.34
CA VAL A 34 18.85 2.12 3.99
C VAL A 34 20.22 1.61 4.46
N ASP A 35 21.31 2.22 3.98
CA ASP A 35 22.68 1.82 4.35
C ASP A 35 22.95 0.32 4.21
N GLN A 36 22.48 -0.28 3.10
CA GLN A 36 22.57 -1.73 2.82
C GLN A 36 21.78 -2.63 3.78
N VAL A 37 20.94 -2.06 4.64
CA VAL A 37 20.03 -2.79 5.51
C VAL A 37 18.61 -2.63 4.99
N CYS A 38 17.89 -3.75 4.94
CA CYS A 38 16.47 -3.68 4.61
C CYS A 38 15.67 -3.27 5.84
N VAL A 39 14.97 -2.14 5.74
CA VAL A 39 14.14 -1.57 6.80
C VAL A 39 12.68 -1.62 6.39
N GLN A 40 11.82 -2.07 7.30
CA GLN A 40 10.37 -2.03 7.19
C GLN A 40 9.79 -1.29 8.37
N ILE A 41 8.92 -0.32 8.12
CA ILE A 41 8.22 0.43 9.16
C ILE A 41 6.73 0.36 8.88
N GLU A 42 5.98 -0.14 9.86
CA GLU A 42 4.53 -0.06 9.88
C GLU A 42 4.10 1.25 10.54
N TYR A 43 3.23 1.99 9.86
CA TYR A 43 2.62 3.21 10.34
C TYR A 43 1.12 3.00 10.54
N GLU A 44 0.60 3.49 11.67
CA GLU A 44 -0.82 3.68 11.90
C GLU A 44 -1.26 5.00 11.25
N LEU A 45 -2.16 4.93 10.26
CA LEU A 45 -2.54 6.08 9.42
C LEU A 45 -3.07 7.28 10.22
N TYR A 46 -3.80 7.01 11.30
CA TYR A 46 -4.43 8.02 12.15
C TYR A 46 -3.62 8.33 13.41
N SER A 47 -2.34 7.91 13.46
CA SER A 47 -1.48 8.21 14.61
C SER A 47 -1.22 9.71 14.72
N PRO A 48 -1.41 10.32 15.91
CA PRO A 48 -1.09 11.74 16.13
C PRO A 48 0.42 12.02 16.07
N SER A 49 1.26 10.98 15.98
CA SER A 49 2.71 11.14 15.80
C SER A 49 3.11 11.40 14.36
N ILE A 50 2.23 11.15 13.38
CA ILE A 50 2.48 11.46 11.97
C ILE A 50 2.34 12.97 11.77
N VAL A 51 3.42 13.59 11.29
CA VAL A 51 3.45 15.04 10.99
C VAL A 51 2.90 15.32 9.58
N SER A 52 3.32 14.52 8.60
CA SER A 52 2.90 14.67 7.20
C SER A 52 3.12 13.38 6.43
N ILE A 53 2.25 13.11 5.46
CA ILE A 53 2.43 12.04 4.47
C ILE A 53 2.58 12.71 3.11
N GLN A 54 3.70 12.46 2.43
CA GLN A 54 3.97 12.98 1.09
C GLN A 54 4.05 11.82 0.11
N LEU A 55 3.28 11.91 -0.98
CA LEU A 55 3.35 10.97 -2.08
C LEU A 55 4.47 11.37 -3.04
N LEU A 56 5.42 10.47 -3.28
CA LEU A 56 6.52 10.70 -4.22
C LEU A 56 6.18 10.24 -5.63
N LYS A 57 5.59 9.04 -5.75
CA LYS A 57 5.16 8.47 -7.02
C LYS A 57 3.85 7.72 -6.82
N LEU A 58 2.86 8.01 -7.66
CA LEU A 58 1.59 7.29 -7.65
C LEU A 58 1.63 6.18 -8.70
N GLU A 59 1.62 4.92 -8.23
CA GLU A 59 1.48 3.77 -9.11
C GLU A 59 0.70 2.64 -8.43
N ARG A 60 0.07 1.79 -9.23
CA ARG A 60 -0.53 0.53 -8.81
C ARG A 60 0.30 -0.63 -9.35
N ARG A 61 0.45 -1.70 -8.57
CA ARG A 61 1.08 -2.96 -9.01
C ARG A 61 0.00 -3.99 -9.37
N LEU A 62 0.42 -5.16 -9.83
CA LEU A 62 -0.50 -6.23 -10.20
C LEU A 62 -1.19 -6.89 -9.00
N ASP A 63 -0.64 -6.71 -7.80
CA ASP A 63 -1.12 -7.31 -6.55
C ASP A 63 -1.43 -6.24 -5.51
N ASP A 64 -2.37 -6.53 -4.61
CA ASP A 64 -2.80 -5.61 -3.53
C ASP A 64 -1.75 -5.46 -2.43
N ASN A 65 -0.86 -6.45 -2.29
CA ASN A 65 0.29 -6.40 -1.39
C ASN A 65 1.52 -6.97 -2.09
N LEU A 66 2.69 -6.55 -1.65
CA LEU A 66 3.98 -6.80 -2.29
C LEU A 66 4.93 -7.55 -1.34
N LEU A 67 4.38 -8.43 -0.50
CA LEU A 67 5.15 -9.16 0.50
C LEU A 67 6.25 -10.04 -0.12
N TYR A 68 6.06 -10.50 -1.35
CA TYR A 68 7.09 -11.25 -2.11
C TYR A 68 8.38 -10.44 -2.35
N LEU A 69 8.34 -9.11 -2.24
CA LEU A 69 9.54 -8.27 -2.33
C LEU A 69 10.53 -8.49 -1.18
N MET A 70 10.13 -9.22 -0.14
CA MET A 70 11.04 -9.63 0.93
C MET A 70 12.07 -10.67 0.45
N ASP A 71 11.70 -11.51 -0.52
CA ASP A 71 12.59 -12.51 -1.14
C ASP A 71 13.06 -12.10 -2.54
N ALA A 72 12.80 -10.86 -2.96
CA ALA A 72 13.22 -10.33 -4.26
C ALA A 72 14.58 -9.60 -4.17
N PRO A 73 15.26 -9.38 -5.31
CA PRO A 73 16.40 -8.49 -5.39
C PRO A 73 16.07 -7.10 -4.84
N HIS A 74 16.99 -6.56 -4.04
CA HIS A 74 16.83 -5.27 -3.35
C HIS A 74 16.61 -4.09 -4.30
N SER A 75 16.99 -4.21 -5.57
CA SER A 75 16.74 -3.19 -6.61
C SER A 75 15.26 -2.83 -6.75
N HIS A 76 14.35 -3.78 -6.52
CA HIS A 76 12.90 -3.53 -6.62
C HIS A 76 12.31 -2.79 -5.41
N CYS A 77 13.06 -2.62 -4.32
CA CYS A 77 12.61 -1.93 -3.12
C CYS A 77 13.56 -0.80 -2.68
N THR A 78 14.55 -0.43 -3.50
CA THR A 78 15.49 0.66 -3.20
C THR A 78 14.94 1.96 -3.76
N ILE A 79 14.54 2.87 -2.88
CA ILE A 79 14.03 4.18 -3.23
C ILE A 79 14.96 5.26 -2.67
N PRO A 80 15.47 6.18 -3.51
CA PRO A 80 16.31 7.29 -3.03
C PRO A 80 15.55 8.20 -2.05
N PHE A 81 16.21 8.59 -0.95
CA PHE A 81 15.61 9.48 0.07
C PHE A 81 15.39 10.92 -0.44
N ASP A 82 16.18 11.32 -1.42
CA ASP A 82 16.15 12.60 -2.12
C ASP A 82 15.26 12.60 -3.37
N MET A 83 14.50 11.52 -3.62
CA MET A 83 13.57 11.44 -4.75
C MET A 83 12.56 12.60 -4.70
N VAL A 84 12.49 13.33 -5.81
CA VAL A 84 11.56 14.45 -6.00
C VAL A 84 10.17 13.90 -6.35
N PRO A 85 9.08 14.45 -5.79
CA PRO A 85 7.73 14.04 -6.14
C PRO A 85 7.44 14.20 -7.64
N GLU A 86 6.99 13.12 -8.28
CA GLU A 86 6.52 13.12 -9.66
C GLU A 86 5.12 13.77 -9.72
N PRO A 87 4.92 14.77 -10.60
CA PRO A 87 3.62 15.41 -10.73
C PRO A 87 2.59 14.43 -11.32
N TYR A 88 1.41 14.40 -10.73
CA TYR A 88 0.30 13.57 -11.20
C TYR A 88 -0.99 14.41 -11.28
N SER A 89 -1.65 14.36 -12.44
CA SER A 89 -2.95 15.02 -12.64
C SER A 89 -4.06 14.23 -11.95
N ARG A 90 -4.90 14.90 -11.17
CA ARG A 90 -6.01 14.27 -10.45
C ARG A 90 -7.01 13.56 -11.38
N ASN A 91 -7.11 13.99 -12.64
CA ASN A 91 -8.08 13.45 -13.61
C ASN A 91 -7.54 12.24 -14.37
N ASP A 92 -6.23 12.00 -14.34
CA ASP A 92 -5.65 10.87 -15.06
C ASP A 92 -5.91 9.58 -14.28
N PRO A 93 -6.05 8.42 -14.94
CA PRO A 93 -6.14 7.15 -14.25
C PRO A 93 -4.82 6.80 -13.57
N VAL A 94 -4.88 6.08 -12.44
CA VAL A 94 -3.69 5.65 -11.71
C VAL A 94 -2.85 4.72 -12.60
N PRO A 95 -1.56 5.03 -12.87
CA PRO A 95 -0.70 4.19 -13.69
C PRO A 95 -0.53 2.80 -13.08
N VAL A 96 -0.65 1.76 -13.91
CA VAL A 96 -0.47 0.36 -13.48
C VAL A 96 0.88 -0.15 -13.97
N ASN A 97 1.80 -0.37 -13.03
CA ASN A 97 3.08 -1.00 -13.27
C ASN A 97 2.90 -2.53 -13.38
N ARG A 98 3.14 -3.06 -14.58
CA ARG A 98 2.95 -4.48 -14.94
C ARG A 98 4.24 -5.32 -14.84
N GLU A 99 5.30 -4.76 -14.26
CA GLU A 99 6.55 -5.45 -14.04
C GLU A 99 6.34 -6.71 -13.18
N ARG A 100 6.90 -7.84 -13.64
CA ARG A 100 6.96 -9.09 -12.89
C ARG A 100 8.37 -9.26 -12.32
N VAL A 101 8.45 -9.57 -11.04
CA VAL A 101 9.69 -9.64 -10.27
C VAL A 101 10.20 -11.07 -10.21
N ARG A 102 11.49 -11.25 -10.48
CA ARG A 102 12.19 -12.52 -10.26
C ARG A 102 12.66 -12.56 -8.81
N LEU A 103 12.24 -13.57 -8.07
CA LEU A 103 12.71 -13.78 -6.69
C LEU A 103 14.17 -14.23 -6.68
N ASN A 104 14.86 -14.02 -5.56
CA ASN A 104 16.15 -14.63 -5.30
C ASN A 104 16.01 -16.16 -5.23
N PRO A 105 17.09 -16.94 -5.37
CA PRO A 105 17.04 -18.38 -5.15
C PRO A 105 16.56 -18.73 -3.71
N PRO A 106 15.90 -19.89 -3.52
CA PRO A 106 15.44 -20.33 -2.20
C PRO A 106 16.61 -20.57 -1.22
N PRO A 107 16.35 -20.62 0.11
CA PRO A 107 15.04 -20.66 0.77
C PRO A 107 14.34 -19.30 0.87
N TRP A 108 13.05 -19.30 0.56
CA TRP A 108 12.17 -18.14 0.74
C TRP A 108 11.51 -18.14 2.12
N MET A 109 11.09 -16.97 2.58
CA MET A 109 10.34 -16.86 3.83
C MET A 109 8.93 -17.43 3.75
N CYS A 110 8.37 -17.55 2.54
CA CYS A 110 7.03 -18.07 2.31
C CYS A 110 6.95 -18.93 1.04
N LYS A 111 5.93 -19.79 0.97
CA LYS A 111 5.63 -20.61 -0.21
C LYS A 111 4.85 -19.79 -1.23
N TRP A 112 5.49 -18.78 -1.82
CA TRP A 112 4.85 -17.78 -2.70
C TRP A 112 3.99 -18.36 -3.83
N HIS A 113 4.35 -19.53 -4.35
CA HIS A 113 3.58 -20.27 -5.36
C HIS A 113 2.15 -20.64 -4.93
N LEU A 114 1.86 -20.66 -3.64
CA LEU A 114 0.52 -20.93 -3.09
C LEU A 114 -0.35 -19.68 -2.91
N HIS A 115 0.17 -18.48 -3.17
CA HIS A 115 -0.55 -17.23 -2.85
C HIS A 115 -1.18 -16.54 -4.07
N GLY A 116 -0.89 -16.99 -5.29
CA GLY A 116 -1.52 -16.48 -6.51
C GLY A 116 -1.07 -15.09 -6.95
N TYR A 117 0.09 -14.61 -6.49
CA TYR A 117 0.65 -13.32 -6.90
C TYR A 117 0.89 -13.24 -8.42
N GLN A 118 0.42 -12.17 -9.03
CA GLN A 118 0.54 -11.87 -10.46
C GLN A 118 1.80 -11.09 -10.81
N GLY A 119 2.38 -10.39 -9.83
CA GLY A 119 3.62 -9.62 -9.92
C GLY A 119 4.89 -10.42 -9.73
N ILE A 120 4.80 -11.75 -9.57
CA ILE A 120 5.96 -12.65 -9.54
C ILE A 120 6.16 -13.26 -10.94
N ASP A 121 7.41 -13.38 -11.38
CA ASP A 121 7.77 -14.17 -12.56
C ASP A 121 7.57 -15.67 -12.23
N LEU A 122 6.39 -16.21 -12.58
CA LEU A 122 6.00 -17.59 -12.27
C LEU A 122 6.87 -18.63 -12.98
N GLU A 123 7.36 -18.34 -14.18
CA GLU A 123 8.25 -19.26 -14.91
C GLU A 123 9.57 -19.43 -14.16
N HIS A 124 10.15 -18.31 -13.71
CA HIS A 124 11.34 -18.34 -12.87
C HIS A 124 11.08 -19.00 -11.52
N LEU A 125 9.95 -18.70 -10.86
CA LEU A 125 9.57 -19.28 -9.58
C LEU A 125 9.45 -20.82 -9.67
N TYR A 126 8.74 -21.32 -10.69
CA TYR A 126 8.50 -22.75 -10.87
C TYR A 126 9.75 -23.53 -11.26
N SER A 127 10.78 -22.88 -11.82
CA SER A 127 12.06 -23.52 -12.11
C SER A 127 12.78 -24.07 -10.87
N TYR A 128 12.47 -23.55 -9.68
CA TYR A 128 13.02 -24.03 -8.41
C TYR A 128 12.15 -25.08 -7.71
N LEU A 129 11.00 -25.45 -8.29
CA LEU A 129 10.03 -26.35 -7.67
C LEU A 129 10.00 -27.71 -8.35
N SER A 130 9.54 -28.72 -7.61
CA SER A 130 9.26 -30.03 -8.20
C SER A 130 7.95 -30.01 -8.99
N ASP A 131 7.81 -30.89 -10.00
CA ASP A 131 6.56 -31.03 -10.77
C ASP A 131 5.33 -31.24 -9.87
N LYS A 132 5.51 -31.94 -8.74
CA LYS A 132 4.45 -32.16 -7.75
C LYS A 132 4.01 -30.86 -7.08
N ASP A 133 4.96 -30.00 -6.73
CA ASP A 133 4.67 -28.71 -6.10
C ASP A 133 4.03 -27.74 -7.09
N VAL A 134 4.50 -27.75 -8.34
CA VAL A 134 3.90 -26.97 -9.43
C VAL A 134 2.46 -27.42 -9.68
N ALA A 135 2.20 -28.73 -9.76
CA ALA A 135 0.85 -29.26 -9.92
C ALA A 135 -0.08 -28.83 -8.77
N LYS A 136 0.43 -28.85 -7.53
CA LYS A 136 -0.30 -28.38 -6.34
C LYS A 136 -0.57 -26.87 -6.38
N ALA A 137 0.40 -26.07 -6.82
CA ALA A 137 0.23 -24.63 -6.99
C ALA A 137 -0.84 -24.31 -8.04
N ILE A 138 -0.81 -25.02 -9.18
CA ILE A 138 -1.82 -24.89 -10.24
C ILE A 138 -3.19 -25.32 -9.71
N GLU A 139 -3.28 -26.42 -8.98
CA GLU A 139 -4.53 -26.88 -8.38
C GLU A 139 -5.08 -25.85 -7.38
N PHE A 140 -4.22 -25.29 -6.53
CA PHE A 140 -4.62 -24.22 -5.60
C PHE A 140 -5.04 -22.94 -6.34
N SER A 141 -4.41 -22.64 -7.47
CA SER A 141 -4.80 -21.53 -8.34
C SER A 141 -6.12 -21.78 -9.07
N LYS A 142 -6.64 -23.03 -9.09
CA LYS A 142 -7.92 -23.32 -9.74
C LYS A 142 -9.01 -22.48 -9.11
N ALA A 143 -9.80 -21.91 -10.00
CA ALA A 143 -10.60 -20.73 -9.79
C ALA A 143 -11.87 -20.94 -8.94
N TYR A 144 -11.88 -21.82 -7.93
CA TYR A 144 -13.02 -21.88 -6.99
C TYR A 144 -13.31 -20.51 -6.40
N LYS A 145 -12.26 -19.73 -6.11
CA LYS A 145 -12.37 -18.35 -5.63
C LYS A 145 -13.08 -17.40 -6.61
N ARG A 146 -12.96 -17.61 -7.93
CA ARG A 146 -13.73 -16.84 -8.93
C ARG A 146 -15.23 -17.13 -8.83
N TYR A 147 -15.61 -18.31 -8.38
CA TYR A 147 -17.00 -18.73 -8.23
C TYR A 147 -17.51 -18.64 -6.78
N ASP A 148 -16.65 -18.25 -5.84
CA ASP A 148 -17.03 -18.04 -4.45
C ASP A 148 -17.78 -16.71 -4.31
N LEU A 149 -19.10 -16.78 -4.42
CA LEU A 149 -19.98 -15.62 -4.30
C LEU A 149 -19.99 -15.05 -2.88
N LEU A 150 -19.75 -15.88 -1.85
CA LEU A 150 -19.70 -15.44 -0.47
C LEU A 150 -18.43 -14.63 -0.22
N ASP A 151 -17.28 -15.11 -0.70
CA ASP A 151 -16.01 -14.36 -0.66
C ASP A 151 -16.14 -13.03 -1.42
N GLN A 152 -16.78 -13.03 -2.60
CA GLN A 152 -17.05 -11.79 -3.34
C GLN A 152 -17.95 -10.81 -2.58
N TYR A 153 -18.99 -11.30 -1.91
CA TYR A 153 -19.87 -10.47 -1.10
C TYR A 153 -19.15 -9.89 0.11
N LEU A 154 -18.39 -10.71 0.85
CA LEU A 154 -17.66 -10.29 2.05
C LEU A 154 -16.52 -9.30 1.74
N ASN A 155 -15.88 -9.44 0.58
CA ASN A 155 -14.77 -8.57 0.18
C ASN A 155 -15.22 -7.33 -0.60
N ARG A 156 -16.52 -7.19 -0.92
CA ARG A 156 -17.05 -6.04 -1.65
C ARG A 156 -17.86 -5.15 -0.70
N VAL A 157 -17.55 -3.85 -0.69
CA VAL A 157 -18.41 -2.86 -0.05
C VAL A 157 -19.71 -2.74 -0.85
N PRO A 158 -20.90 -2.95 -0.25
CA PRO A 158 -22.17 -2.75 -0.93
C PRO A 158 -22.31 -1.31 -1.44
N VAL A 159 -22.89 -1.14 -2.64
CA VAL A 159 -23.06 0.20 -3.26
C VAL A 159 -23.83 1.17 -2.35
N PRO A 160 -24.96 0.77 -1.70
CA PRO A 160 -25.66 1.67 -0.80
C PRO A 160 -24.78 2.17 0.34
N ASP A 161 -23.97 1.29 0.95
CA ASP A 161 -23.10 1.64 2.07
C ASP A 161 -22.02 2.64 1.65
N ALA A 162 -21.45 2.45 0.44
CA ALA A 162 -20.51 3.40 -0.13
C ALA A 162 -21.18 4.77 -0.34
N ASP A 163 -22.38 4.82 -0.92
CA ASP A 163 -23.11 6.06 -1.17
C ASP A 163 -23.45 6.81 0.13
N TYR A 164 -23.86 6.08 1.19
CA TYR A 164 -24.08 6.68 2.51
C TYR A 164 -22.79 7.27 3.07
N ALA A 165 -21.69 6.51 3.05
CA ALA A 165 -20.40 7.01 3.50
C ALA A 165 -19.95 8.25 2.72
N PHE A 166 -20.11 8.27 1.39
CA PHE A 166 -19.74 9.42 0.57
C PHE A 166 -20.61 10.65 0.87
N LYS A 167 -21.91 10.47 1.13
CA LYS A 167 -22.80 11.57 1.55
C LYS A 167 -22.36 12.17 2.87
N ASP A 168 -22.07 11.33 3.87
CA ASP A 168 -21.64 11.79 5.19
C ASP A 168 -20.30 12.54 5.11
N ILE A 169 -19.34 11.99 4.36
CA ILE A 169 -18.04 12.64 4.10
C ILE A 169 -18.26 13.99 3.41
N PHE A 170 -19.15 14.06 2.42
CA PHE A 170 -19.45 15.30 1.70
C PHE A 170 -20.01 16.37 2.64
N ILE A 171 -20.98 16.02 3.49
CA ILE A 171 -21.58 16.93 4.47
C ILE A 171 -20.51 17.45 5.44
N GLN A 172 -19.75 16.54 6.06
CA GLN A 172 -18.68 16.91 7.00
C GLN A 172 -17.62 17.79 6.35
N HIS A 173 -17.29 17.52 5.08
CA HIS A 173 -16.33 18.34 4.34
C HIS A 173 -16.87 19.77 4.10
N GLN A 174 -18.14 19.92 3.73
CA GLN A 174 -18.75 21.24 3.57
C GLN A 174 -18.79 22.02 4.89
N GLU A 175 -19.16 21.37 5.99
CA GLU A 175 -19.15 21.98 7.33
C GLU A 175 -17.75 22.47 7.72
N LEU A 176 -16.72 21.65 7.46
CA LEU A 176 -15.33 22.01 7.73
C LEU A 176 -14.87 23.22 6.92
N LEU A 177 -15.24 23.30 5.64
CA LEU A 177 -14.93 24.47 4.80
C LEU A 177 -15.62 25.73 5.31
N GLN A 178 -16.88 25.66 5.72
CA GLN A 178 -17.62 26.79 6.30
C GLN A 178 -16.97 27.26 7.60
N HIS A 179 -16.58 26.32 8.48
CA HIS A 179 -15.90 26.64 9.73
C HIS A 179 -14.57 27.37 9.49
N GLN A 180 -13.76 26.91 8.53
CA GLN A 180 -12.51 27.56 8.14
C GLN A 180 -12.75 28.99 7.61
N GLN A 181 -13.79 29.21 6.81
CA GLN A 181 -14.14 30.54 6.32
C GLN A 181 -14.54 31.49 7.45
N GLN A 182 -15.34 31.03 8.42
CA GLN A 182 -15.74 31.83 9.58
C GLN A 182 -14.53 32.23 10.44
N GLN A 183 -13.59 31.31 10.68
CA GLN A 183 -12.36 31.62 11.41
C GLN A 183 -11.49 32.67 10.69
N GLN A 184 -11.42 32.61 9.35
CA GLN A 184 -10.69 33.62 8.58
C GLN A 184 -11.34 35.00 8.65
N GLN A 185 -12.68 35.06 8.68
CA GLN A 185 -13.41 36.33 8.81
C GLN A 185 -13.25 36.95 10.20
N SER A 186 -13.32 36.14 11.26
CA SER A 186 -13.10 36.62 12.64
C SER A 186 -11.65 37.07 12.87
N SER A 187 -10.66 36.40 12.25
CA SER A 187 -9.26 36.84 12.29
C SER A 187 -8.99 38.13 11.52
N LYS A 188 -9.79 38.46 10.50
CA LYS A 188 -9.64 39.69 9.69
C LYS A 188 -10.30 40.93 10.32
N ASN A 189 -11.29 40.72 11.20
CA ASN A 189 -11.94 41.76 11.97
C ASN A 189 -11.68 41.55 13.49
N PRO A 190 -10.44 41.78 13.96
CA PRO A 190 -10.19 41.79 15.40
C PRO A 190 -10.97 42.96 16.03
N LYS A 191 -11.72 42.66 17.10
CA LYS A 191 -12.34 43.68 17.96
C LYS A 191 -11.26 44.51 18.67
#